data_AF-K9JTX9-F1
#
_entry.id   AF-K9JTX9-F1
#
_cell.length_a   1.000
_cell.length_b   1.000
_cell.length_c   1.000
_cell.angle_alpha   90.00
_cell.angle_beta   90.00
_cell.angle_gamma   90.00
#
_symmetry.space_group_name_H-M   'P 1'
#
loop_
_entity.id
_entity.type
_entity.pdbx_description
1 polymer ?
#
loop_
_entity_poly.entity_id
_entity_poly.type
_entity_poly.pdbx_seq_one_letter_code
_entity_poly.pdbx_strand_id
1 'polypeptide(L)' 'GHTLVWHSQIGRWMTAEGTTKEQFYARMKNHIQAIVSRYKNVVYAWDVVNE' A
#
# COMPACT_ATOMS: atom_id res chain seq x y z
N GLY A 1 0.87 -7.07 -11.10
CA GLY A 1 0.46 -7.07 -9.69
C GLY A 1 -0.62 -6.03 -9.55
N HIS A 2 -1.76 -6.39 -8.96
CA HIS A 2 -2.93 -5.53 -8.87
C HIS A 2 -3.51 -5.68 -7.45
N THR A 3 -3.55 -4.64 -6.62
CA THR A 3 -3.02 -3.26 -6.71
C THR A 3 -2.34 -2.92 -5.38
N LEU A 4 -1.53 -1.86 -5.32
CA LEU A 4 -0.87 -1.45 -4.06
C LEU A 4 -1.70 -0.46 -3.24
N VAL A 5 -2.48 0.40 -3.90
CA VAL A 5 -3.33 1.39 -3.24
C VAL A 5 -4.69 1.41 -3.93
N TRP A 6 -5.76 1.28 -3.15
CA TRP A 6 -7.13 1.34 -3.61
C TRP A 6 -8.04 1.81 -2.47
N HIS A 7 -9.16 2.46 -2.79
CA HIS A 7 -10.16 2.83 -1.79
C HIS A 7 -10.89 1.60 -1.20
N SER A 8 -10.96 0.51 -1.96
CA SER A 8 -11.59 -0.74 -1.54
C SER A 8 -10.56 -1.71 -0.95
N GLN A 9 -11.02 -2.59 -0.06
CA GLN A 9 -10.23 -3.68 0.53
C GLN A 9 -8.96 -3.23 1.29
N ILE A 10 -8.94 -1.99 1.79
CA ILE A 10 -7.87 -1.48 2.63
C ILE A 10 -7.88 -2.14 4.02
N GLY A 11 -6.70 -2.51 4.53
CA GLY A 11 -6.58 -3.06 5.88
C GLY A 11 -6.91 -2.02 6.95
N ARG A 12 -7.67 -2.40 7.99
CA ARG A 12 -8.10 -1.49 9.09
C ARG A 12 -6.94 -0.75 9.77
N TRP A 13 -5.76 -1.36 9.82
CA TRP A 13 -4.55 -0.76 10.41
C TRP A 13 -4.04 0.47 9.63
N MET A 14 -4.43 0.63 8.37
CA MET A 14 -4.04 1.77 7.54
C MET A 14 -4.77 3.05 7.98
N THR A 15 -6.05 2.94 8.34
CA THR A 15 -6.96 4.05 8.65
C THR A 15 -7.62 3.93 10.03
N ALA A 16 -6.91 3.35 11.00
CA ALA A 16 -7.41 3.25 12.37
C ALA A 16 -7.73 4.64 12.96
N GLU A 17 -8.68 4.70 13.89
CA GLU A 17 -9.08 5.95 14.55
C GLU A 17 -7.87 6.68 15.16
N GLY A 18 -7.82 8.00 14.98
CA GLY A 18 -6.70 8.83 15.42
C GLY A 18 -5.44 8.78 14.55
N THR A 19 -5.47 8.08 13.41
CA THR A 19 -4.33 8.09 12.46
C THR A 19 -4.12 9.49 11.89
N THR A 20 -2.92 10.05 12.08
CA THR A 20 -2.55 11.34 11.46
C THR A 20 -2.19 11.17 9.98
N LYS A 21 -2.18 12.29 9.26
CA LYS A 21 -1.76 12.35 7.85
C LYS A 21 -0.35 11.76 7.66
N GLU A 22 0.58 12.11 8.54
CA GLU A 22 1.98 11.68 8.51
C GLU A 22 2.09 10.17 8.76
N GLN A 23 1.33 9.66 9.74
CA GLN A 23 1.28 8.23 10.03
C GLN A 23 0.71 7.43 8.86
N PHE A 24 -0.37 7.92 8.23
CA PHE A 24 -0.95 7.30 7.06
C PHE A 24 0.08 7.20 5.91
N TYR A 25 0.75 8.29 5.57
CA TYR A 25 1.77 8.27 4.52
C TYR A 25 2.96 7.37 4.84
N ALA A 26 3.42 7.35 6.10
CA ALA A 26 4.48 6.45 6.53
C ALA A 26 4.06 4.97 6.37
N ARG A 27 2.85 4.62 6.81
CA ARG A 27 2.30 3.27 6.66
C ARG A 27 2.14 2.87 5.20
N MET A 28 1.62 3.76 4.35
CA MET A 28 1.45 3.52 2.92
C MET A 28 2.81 3.31 2.23
N LYS A 29 3.81 4.15 2.53
CA LYS A 29 5.17 3.99 1.99
C LYS A 29 5.78 2.66 2.40
N ASN A 30 5.67 2.30 3.67
CA ASN A 30 6.16 1.01 4.19
C ASN A 30 5.45 -0.17 3.53
N HIS A 31 4.13 -0.10 3.35
CA HIS A 31 3.33 -1.12 2.67
C HIS A 31 3.80 -1.36 1.23
N ILE A 32 3.90 -0.27 0.45
CA ILE A 32 4.38 -0.31 -0.93
C ILE A 32 5.77 -0.95 -0.95
N GLN A 33 6.73 -0.40 -0.21
CA GLN A 33 8.12 -0.88 -0.19
C GLN A 33 8.22 -2.36 0.19
N ALA A 34 7.46 -2.81 1.19
CA ALA A 34 7.46 -4.20 1.60
C ALA A 34 6.97 -5.14 0.49
N ILE A 35 5.88 -4.80 -0.19
CA ILE A 35 5.31 -5.65 -1.26
C ILE A 35 6.19 -5.64 -2.51
N VAL A 36 6.57 -4.47 -3.05
CA VAL A 36 7.42 -4.45 -4.25
C VAL A 36 8.80 -5.06 -4.01
N SER A 37 9.37 -4.93 -2.80
CA SER A 37 10.63 -5.60 -2.47
C SER A 37 10.47 -7.12 -2.41
N ARG A 38 9.40 -7.61 -1.78
CA ARG A 38 9.12 -9.05 -1.69
C ARG A 38 8.94 -9.71 -3.05
N TYR A 39 8.32 -9.02 -4.00
CA TYR A 39 7.99 -9.56 -5.32
C TYR A 39 8.83 -9.00 -6.48
N LYS A 40 9.97 -8.37 -6.18
CA LYS A 40 10.81 -7.61 -7.13
C LYS A 40 11.14 -8.36 -8.43
N ASN A 41 11.33 -9.67 -8.37
CA ASN A 41 11.73 -10.51 -9.51
C ASN A 41 10.63 -11.46 -9.99
N VAL A 42 9.42 -11.32 -9.44
CA VAL A 42 8.27 -12.18 -9.76
C VAL A 42 7.25 -11.42 -10.59
N VAL A 43 7.03 -10.14 -10.29
CA VAL A 43 6.00 -9.33 -10.93
C VAL A 43 6.63 -8.34 -11.91
N TYR A 44 6.24 -8.45 -13.18
CA TYR A 44 6.74 -7.59 -14.27
C TYR A 44 6.26 -6.13 -14.16
N ALA A 45 4.99 -5.91 -13.83
CA ALA A 45 4.38 -4.59 -13.74
C ALA A 45 3.36 -4.52 -12.59
N TRP A 46 3.14 -3.33 -12.03
CA TRP A 46 2.20 -3.08 -10.93
C TRP A 46 1.24 -1.94 -11.26
N ASP A 47 -0.03 -2.16 -10.90
CA ASP A 47 -0.98 -1.06 -10.71
C ASP A 47 -0.67 -0.45 -9.34
N VAL A 48 0.01 0.70 -9.36
CA VAL A 48 0.50 1.36 -8.12
C VAL A 48 -0.65 2.01 -7.38
N VAL A 49 -1.55 2.68 -8.10
CA VAL A 49 -2.80 3.23 -7.59
C VAL A 49 -3.89 2.72 -8.50
N ASN A 50 -4.94 2.18 -7.91
CA ASN A 50 -6.16 1.82 -8.60
C ASN A 50 -7.29 2.65 -8.02
N GLU A 51 -8.11 3.24 -8.89
CA GLU A 51 -9.37 3.95 -8.61
C GLU A 51 -9.38 4.67 -7.25
#